data_AF-A0A965UQZ7-F1
#
_entry.id   AF-A0A965UQZ7-F1
#
_cell.length_a   1.000
_cell.length_b   1.000
_cell.length_c   1.000
_cell.angle_alpha   90.00
_cell.angle_beta   90.00
_cell.angle_gamma   90.00
#
_symmetry.space_group_name_H-M   'P 1'
#
loop_
_entity.id
_entity.type
_entity.pdbx_description
1 polymer ?
#
loop_
_entity_poly.entity_id
_entity_poly.type
_entity_poly.pdbx_seq_one_letter_code
_entity_poly.pdbx_strand_id
1 'polypeptide(L)'
;MKLPWLKFYPSDWLSDEALRGCSPAARGLWVDMICLMAKSKKHGYLLAGDKPMGAEHIARIFGESLERTSELLVELAQAGVYSMEQDTIFSRRMVKDERGRKSNRDKVLRWRNHHVTNMKPICNQDVTPQRLVASRR
;
A
#
# COMPACT_ATOMS: atom_id res chain seq x y z
N MET A 1 -8.54 1.40 -7.80
CA MET A 1 -7.88 2.49 -8.55
C MET A 1 -6.40 2.28 -8.45
N LYS A 2 -5.72 2.13 -9.59
CA LYS A 2 -4.26 1.95 -9.67
C LYS A 2 -3.59 3.32 -9.56
N LEU A 3 -2.55 3.43 -8.74
CA LEU A 3 -1.81 4.68 -8.56
C LEU A 3 -0.76 4.80 -9.68
N PRO A 4 -0.61 5.98 -10.32
CA PRO A 4 0.42 6.17 -11.34
C PRO A 4 1.82 6.33 -10.76
N TRP A 5 1.94 6.48 -9.43
CA TRP A 5 3.20 6.71 -8.72
C TRP A 5 3.19 6.04 -7.34
N LEU A 6 4.38 5.88 -6.76
CA LEU A 6 4.63 5.38 -5.41
C LEU A 6 5.32 6.46 -4.58
N LYS A 7 4.96 6.59 -3.31
CA LYS A 7 5.71 7.41 -2.35
C LYS A 7 7.02 6.71 -2.01
N PHE A 8 8.14 7.29 -2.43
CA PHE A 8 9.47 6.83 -2.06
C PHE A 8 10.09 7.80 -1.05
N TYR A 9 10.54 7.27 0.08
CA TYR A 9 11.18 8.04 1.15
C TYR A 9 12.63 7.59 1.27
N PRO A 10 13.61 8.38 0.80
CA PRO A 10 15.02 7.99 0.84
C PRO A 10 15.51 7.68 2.27
N SER A 11 15.00 8.40 3.28
CA SER A 11 15.31 8.14 4.68
C SER A 11 14.99 6.70 5.06
N ASP A 12 13.74 6.27 4.82
CA ASP A 12 13.29 4.93 5.15
C ASP A 12 14.01 3.85 4.35
N TRP A 13 14.44 4.15 3.12
CA TRP A 13 15.25 3.23 2.33
C TRP A 13 16.66 3.05 2.91
N LEU A 14 17.26 4.12 3.43
CA LEU A 14 18.60 4.10 4.01
C LEU A 14 18.62 3.56 5.44
N SER A 15 17.51 3.69 6.18
CA SER A 15 17.39 3.28 7.59
C SER A 15 16.76 1.89 7.80
N ASP A 16 16.33 1.20 6.74
CA ASP A 16 15.80 -0.17 6.84
C ASP A 16 16.94 -1.16 7.14
N GLU A 17 17.15 -1.46 8.42
CA GLU A 17 18.21 -2.36 8.90
C GLU A 17 18.14 -3.76 8.29
N ALA A 18 16.93 -4.31 8.15
CA ALA A 18 16.72 -5.63 7.55
C ALA A 18 17.18 -5.65 6.09
N LEU A 19 16.77 -4.64 5.32
CA LEU A 19 17.17 -4.53 3.92
C LEU A 19 18.65 -4.17 3.74
N ARG A 20 19.22 -3.39 4.66
CA ARG A 20 20.64 -3.02 4.67
C ARG A 20 21.57 -4.17 5.04
N GLY A 21 21.06 -5.17 5.76
CA GLY A 21 21.77 -6.43 6.02
C GLY A 21 21.87 -7.34 4.80
N CYS A 22 21.04 -7.13 3.77
CA CYS A 22 21.05 -7.94 2.55
C CYS A 22 22.09 -7.47 1.51
N SER A 23 22.41 -8.38 0.61
CA SER A 23 23.25 -8.20 -0.56
C SER A 23 22.70 -7.10 -1.48
N PRO A 24 23.56 -6.37 -2.23
CA PRO A 24 23.11 -5.36 -3.18
C PRO A 24 22.14 -5.91 -4.23
N ALA A 25 22.31 -7.16 -4.65
CA ALA A 25 21.42 -7.84 -5.58
C ALA A 25 20.02 -8.08 -4.97
N ALA A 26 19.94 -8.55 -3.74
CA ALA A 26 18.67 -8.72 -3.03
C ALA A 26 17.94 -7.38 -2.83
N ARG A 27 18.70 -6.32 -2.56
CA ARG A 27 18.16 -4.95 -2.47
C ARG A 27 17.60 -4.47 -3.81
N GLY A 28 18.31 -4.73 -4.91
CA GLY A 28 17.83 -4.44 -6.27
C GLY A 28 16.55 -5.20 -6.60
N LEU A 29 16.55 -6.51 -6.34
CA LEU A 29 15.39 -7.39 -6.53
C LEU A 29 14.16 -6.87 -5.76
N TRP A 30 14.37 -6.43 -4.51
CA TRP A 30 13.29 -5.89 -3.70
C TRP A 30 12.65 -4.62 -4.30
N VAL A 31 13.43 -3.73 -4.92
CA VAL A 31 12.91 -2.54 -5.60
C VAL A 31 12.01 -2.95 -6.78
N ASP A 32 12.46 -3.90 -7.60
CA ASP A 32 11.66 -4.40 -8.71
C ASP A 32 10.37 -5.05 -8.22
N MET A 33 10.45 -5.85 -7.16
CA MET A 33 9.27 -6.44 -6.51
C MET A 33 8.30 -5.36 -6.00
N ILE A 34 8.77 -4.27 -5.39
CA ILE A 34 7.95 -3.12 -4.99
C ILE A 34 7.23 -2.51 -6.20
N CYS A 35 7.94 -2.31 -7.31
CA CYS A 35 7.35 -1.78 -8.55
C CYS A 35 6.26 -2.71 -9.11
N LEU A 36 6.45 -4.02 -9.06
CA LEU A 36 5.45 -5.02 -9.46
C LEU A 36 4.24 -5.00 -8.53
N MET A 37 4.45 -4.96 -7.22
CA MET A 37 3.40 -4.85 -6.21
C MET A 37 2.60 -3.54 -6.31
N ALA A 38 3.22 -2.46 -6.77
CA ALA A 38 2.52 -1.21 -7.02
C ALA A 38 1.58 -1.32 -8.23
N LYS A 39 1.97 -2.12 -9.24
CA LYS A 39 1.21 -2.34 -10.47
C LYS A 39 0.15 -3.44 -10.38
N SER A 40 0.20 -4.29 -9.36
CA SER A 40 -0.69 -5.44 -9.22
C SER A 40 -2.14 -5.05 -8.91
N LYS A 41 -3.06 -6.00 -9.08
CA LYS A 41 -4.50 -5.80 -8.85
C LYS A 41 -4.79 -5.49 -7.37
N LYS A 42 -4.12 -6.18 -6.45
CA LYS A 42 -4.17 -5.96 -4.99
C LYS A 42 -2.89 -5.21 -4.57
N HIS A 43 -2.99 -3.89 -4.42
CA HIS A 43 -1.83 -3.04 -4.13
C HIS A 43 -1.02 -3.54 -2.92
N GLY A 44 0.29 -3.69 -3.11
CA GLY A 44 1.20 -4.22 -2.08
C GLY A 44 1.35 -5.74 -2.07
N TYR A 45 0.67 -6.47 -2.96
CA TYR A 45 0.79 -7.92 -3.12
C TYR A 45 1.38 -8.27 -4.48
N LEU A 46 2.28 -9.25 -4.51
CA LEU A 46 2.99 -9.66 -5.71
C LEU A 46 2.15 -10.64 -6.53
N LEU A 47 1.27 -10.09 -7.35
CA LEU A 47 0.33 -10.84 -8.18
C LEU A 47 0.56 -10.61 -9.67
N ALA A 48 0.54 -11.69 -10.44
CA ALA A 48 0.43 -11.67 -11.89
C ALA A 48 -1.05 -11.85 -12.28
N GLY A 49 -1.78 -10.74 -12.39
CA GLY A 49 -3.23 -10.76 -12.54
C GLY A 49 -3.92 -11.15 -11.23
N ASP A 50 -4.47 -12.36 -11.18
CA ASP A 50 -5.15 -12.93 -10.00
C ASP A 50 -4.35 -14.02 -9.30
N LYS A 51 -3.19 -14.43 -9.86
CA LYS A 51 -2.37 -15.51 -9.31
C LYS A 51 -1.12 -14.97 -8.61
N PRO A 52 -0.63 -15.63 -7.54
CA PRO A 52 0.68 -15.33 -6.96
C PRO A 52 1.78 -15.41 -8.00
N MET A 53 2.72 -14.47 -7.97
CA MET A 53 3.85 -14.48 -8.88
C MET A 53 4.92 -15.47 -8.37
N GLY A 54 5.21 -16.50 -9.14
CA GLY A 54 6.26 -17.48 -8.83
C GLY A 54 7.68 -16.95 -9.11
N ALA A 55 8.68 -17.61 -8.52
CA ALA A 55 10.09 -17.25 -8.65
C ALA A 55 10.57 -17.20 -10.12
N GLU A 56 10.07 -18.07 -10.99
CA GLU A 56 10.39 -18.04 -12.43
C GLU A 56 10.00 -16.74 -13.11
N HIS A 57 8.83 -16.21 -12.78
CA HIS A 57 8.34 -14.98 -13.39
C HIS A 57 9.14 -13.78 -12.86
N ILE A 58 9.48 -13.80 -11.57
CA ILE A 58 10.34 -12.79 -10.95
C ILE A 58 11.73 -12.79 -11.59
N ALA A 59 12.33 -13.97 -11.77
CA ALA A 59 13.66 -14.14 -12.39
C ALA A 59 13.71 -13.55 -13.80
N ARG A 60 12.69 -13.82 -14.63
CA ARG A 60 12.58 -13.27 -15.99
C ARG A 60 12.48 -11.74 -16.01
N ILE A 61 11.77 -11.14 -15.05
CA ILE A 61 11.63 -9.69 -14.96
C ILE A 61 12.93 -9.06 -14.46
N PHE A 62 13.55 -9.65 -13.43
CA PHE A 62 14.78 -9.16 -12.84
C PHE A 62 15.99 -9.35 -13.76
N GLY A 63 15.93 -10.33 -14.68
CA GLY A 63 16.98 -10.59 -15.66
C GLY A 63 18.10 -11.51 -15.16
N GLU A 64 17.82 -12.34 -14.15
CA GLU A 64 18.78 -13.26 -13.55
C GLU A 64 18.32 -14.72 -13.64
N SER A 65 19.22 -15.65 -13.30
CA SER A 65 18.87 -17.07 -13.26
C SER A 65 17.83 -17.37 -12.17
N LEU A 66 17.04 -18.44 -12.37
CA LEU A 66 16.06 -18.91 -11.38
C LEU A 66 16.73 -19.28 -10.05
N GLU A 67 17.88 -19.95 -10.12
CA GLU A 67 18.68 -20.34 -8.97
C GLU A 67 19.08 -19.11 -8.16
N ARG A 68 19.68 -18.12 -8.83
CA ARG A 68 20.13 -16.89 -8.17
C ARG A 68 18.96 -16.11 -7.58
N THR A 69 17.86 -15.99 -8.33
CA THR A 69 16.65 -15.31 -7.83
C THR A 69 16.08 -16.01 -6.60
N SER A 70 16.10 -17.34 -6.57
CA SER A 70 15.62 -18.12 -5.42
C SER A 70 16.49 -17.89 -4.18
N GLU A 71 17.81 -17.84 -4.34
CA GLU A 71 18.73 -17.49 -3.25
C GLU A 71 18.46 -16.09 -2.70
N LEU A 72 18.26 -15.10 -3.57
CA LEU A 72 17.94 -13.73 -3.17
C LEU A 72 16.59 -13.62 -2.46
N LEU A 73 15.58 -14.40 -2.90
CA LEU A 73 14.29 -14.47 -2.21
C LEU A 73 14.42 -15.09 -0.81
N VAL A 74 15.23 -16.14 -0.67
CA VAL A 74 15.53 -16.74 0.65
C VAL A 74 16.24 -15.74 1.56
N GLU A 75 17.22 -15.01 1.04
CA GLU A 75 17.93 -13.96 1.78
C GLU A 75 16.96 -12.88 2.30
N LEU A 76 16.08 -12.37 1.42
CA LEU A 76 15.06 -11.38 1.78
C LEU A 76 14.04 -11.93 2.80
N ALA A 77 13.70 -13.21 2.71
CA ALA A 77 12.81 -13.87 3.67
C ALA A 77 13.48 -14.02 5.05
N GLN A 78 14.76 -14.42 5.08
CA GLN A 78 15.54 -14.58 6.31
C GLN A 78 15.76 -13.24 7.02
N ALA A 79 16.05 -12.18 6.26
CA ALA A 79 16.12 -10.82 6.79
C ALA A 79 14.74 -10.27 7.21
N GLY A 80 13.65 -10.95 6.85
CA GLY A 80 12.30 -10.57 7.22
C GLY A 80 11.79 -9.33 6.49
N VAL A 81 12.34 -8.99 5.31
CA VAL A 81 11.98 -7.79 4.53
C VAL A 81 10.53 -7.81 4.08
N TYR A 82 10.05 -8.97 3.63
CA TYR A 82 8.67 -9.17 3.19
C TYR A 82 7.89 -10.13 4.08
N SER A 83 6.60 -10.29 3.80
CA SER A 83 5.75 -11.30 4.45
C SER A 83 4.95 -12.05 3.40
N MET A 84 4.46 -13.24 3.75
CA MET A 84 3.67 -14.08 2.85
C MET A 84 2.26 -14.29 3.42
N GLU A 85 1.26 -14.22 2.55
CA GLU A 85 -0.14 -14.54 2.83
C GLU A 85 -0.63 -15.46 1.71
N GLN A 86 -1.08 -16.68 2.04
CA GLN A 86 -1.62 -17.64 1.06
C GLN A 86 -0.72 -17.78 -0.19
N ASP A 87 0.56 -18.07 0.01
CA ASP A 87 1.61 -18.19 -1.02
C ASP A 87 1.90 -16.91 -1.84
N THR A 88 1.38 -15.76 -1.40
CA THR A 88 1.63 -14.47 -2.04
C THR A 88 2.55 -13.61 -1.18
N ILE A 89 3.68 -13.19 -1.75
CA ILE A 89 4.57 -12.21 -1.13
C ILE A 89 3.90 -10.83 -1.12
N PHE A 90 3.97 -10.13 0.00
CA PHE A 90 3.46 -8.78 0.13
C PHE A 90 4.37 -7.87 0.98
N SER A 91 4.29 -6.58 0.70
CA SER A 91 4.98 -5.54 1.47
C SER A 91 4.07 -4.98 2.56
N ARG A 92 4.43 -5.23 3.83
CA ARG A 92 3.68 -4.74 5.01
C ARG A 92 3.43 -3.23 4.95
N ARG A 93 4.42 -2.47 4.49
CA ARG A 93 4.34 -1.02 4.34
C ARG A 93 3.31 -0.62 3.30
N MET A 94 3.36 -1.18 2.09
CA MET A 94 2.41 -0.84 1.03
C MET A 94 0.96 -1.18 1.41
N VAL A 95 0.75 -2.29 2.12
CA VAL A 95 -0.57 -2.67 2.63
C VAL A 95 -1.07 -1.67 3.68
N LYS A 96 -0.19 -1.22 4.58
CA LYS A 96 -0.51 -0.17 5.56
C LYS A 96 -0.85 1.16 4.89
N ASP A 97 -0.07 1.57 3.89
CA ASP A 97 -0.26 2.82 3.17
C ASP A 97 -1.58 2.80 2.37
N GLU A 98 -1.90 1.68 1.71
CA GLU A 98 -3.18 1.51 1.00
C GLU A 98 -4.37 1.54 1.97
N ARG A 99 -4.23 0.94 3.15
CA ARG A 99 -5.27 1.01 4.20
C ARG A 99 -5.49 2.46 4.64
N GLY A 100 -4.42 3.22 4.89
CA GLY A 100 -4.50 4.63 5.23
C GLY A 100 -5.13 5.46 4.12
N ARG A 101 -4.78 5.20 2.86
CA ARG A 101 -5.34 5.87 1.69
C ARG A 101 -6.84 5.64 1.55
N LYS A 102 -7.31 4.40 1.72
CA LYS A 102 -8.75 4.08 1.70
C LYS A 102 -9.48 4.82 2.82
N SER A 103 -8.96 4.79 4.05
CA SER A 103 -9.55 5.49 5.19
C SER A 103 -9.65 7.00 4.94
N ASN A 104 -8.59 7.64 4.44
CA ASN A 104 -8.59 9.06 4.13
C ASN A 104 -9.57 9.41 3.00
N ARG A 105 -9.64 8.58 1.95
CA ARG A 105 -10.61 8.77 0.87
C ARG A 105 -12.03 8.73 1.42
N ASP A 106 -12.34 7.77 2.28
CA ASP A 106 -13.69 7.61 2.85
C ASP A 106 -14.04 8.77 3.80
N LYS A 107 -13.06 9.26 4.59
CA LYS A 107 -13.21 10.48 5.40
C LYS A 107 -13.52 11.70 4.54
N VAL A 108 -12.76 11.93 3.47
CA VAL A 108 -12.97 13.06 2.54
C VAL A 108 -14.31 12.93 1.82
N LEU A 109 -14.70 11.73 1.40
CA LEU A 109 -15.99 11.47 0.77
C LEU A 109 -17.16 11.82 1.71
N ARG A 110 -17.10 11.35 2.96
CA ARG A 110 -18.09 11.68 3.99
C ARG A 110 -18.18 13.18 4.23
N TRP A 111 -17.03 13.86 4.35
CA TRP A 111 -16.98 15.30 4.55
C TRP A 111 -17.60 16.07 3.38
N ARG A 112 -17.27 15.70 2.13
CA ARG A 112 -17.84 16.32 0.92
C ARG A 112 -19.35 16.10 0.80
N ASN A 113 -19.83 14.90 1.15
CA ASN A 113 -21.24 14.53 1.03
C ASN A 113 -22.07 14.83 2.28
N HIS A 114 -21.50 15.48 3.30
CA HIS A 114 -22.13 15.77 4.59
C HIS A 114 -23.44 16.58 4.50
N HIS A 115 -23.67 17.30 3.39
CA HIS A 115 -24.90 18.04 3.12
C HIS A 115 -26.00 17.20 2.44
N VAL A 116 -25.64 16.04 1.87
CA VAL A 116 -26.51 15.21 1.03
C VAL A 116 -26.84 13.88 1.71
N THR A 117 -25.91 13.34 2.50
CA THR A 117 -26.13 12.16 3.33
C THR A 117 -26.27 12.57 4.80
N ASN A 118 -27.28 12.05 5.49
CA ASN A 118 -27.51 12.29 6.93
C ASN A 118 -26.51 11.50 7.80
N MET A 119 -25.25 11.45 7.37
CA MET A 119 -24.12 10.75 8.00
C MET A 119 -23.26 11.72 8.80
N LYS A 120 -23.84 12.81 9.31
CA LYS A 120 -23.16 13.66 10.29
C LYS A 120 -22.94 12.82 11.55
N PRO A 121 -21.71 12.70 12.08
CA PRO A 121 -21.50 12.19 13.43
C PRO A 121 -22.42 12.95 14.39
N ILE A 122 -22.94 12.28 15.44
CA ILE A 122 -23.87 12.90 16.40
C ILE A 122 -23.33 14.23 16.93
N CYS A 123 -22.01 14.34 17.15
CA CYS A 123 -21.36 15.56 17.64
C CYS A 123 -21.44 16.77 16.68
N ASN A 124 -21.73 16.57 15.39
CA ASN A 124 -21.85 17.63 14.38
C ASN A 124 -23.28 17.76 13.83
N GLN A 125 -24.28 17.22 14.53
CA GLN A 125 -25.68 17.45 14.17
C GLN A 125 -26.03 18.92 14.43
N ASP A 126 -26.83 19.51 13.53
CA ASP A 126 -27.35 20.87 13.72
C ASP A 126 -28.48 20.84 14.75
N VAL A 127 -28.13 20.72 16.03
CA VAL A 127 -29.10 20.57 17.13
C VAL A 127 -29.76 21.90 17.53
N THR A 128 -29.33 23.01 16.94
CA THR A 128 -29.92 24.34 17.16
C THR A 128 -30.49 24.86 15.85
N PRO A 129 -31.82 24.81 15.62
CA PRO A 129 -32.40 25.63 14.57
C PRO A 129 -32.13 27.10 14.91
N GLN A 130 -31.54 27.85 13.97
CA GLN A 130 -31.49 29.31 14.09
C GLN A 130 -32.94 29.81 14.20
N ARG A 131 -33.27 30.38 15.36
CA ARG A 131 -34.59 30.94 15.63
C ARG A 131 -34.76 32.16 14.71
N LEU A 132 -35.45 31.99 13.57
CA LEU A 132 -35.91 33.12 12.76
C LEU A 132 -37.02 33.85 13.51
N VAL A 133 -36.64 34.77 14.40
CA VAL A 133 -37.57 35.75 14.98
C VAL A 133 -37.24 37.10 14.35
N ALA A 134 -37.70 37.30 13.12
CA ALA A 134 -38.02 38.65 12.66
C ALA A 134 -39.47 38.92 13.10
N SER A 135 -39.64 39.48 14.30
CA SER A 135 -40.93 40.05 14.68
C SER A 135 -41.19 41.25 13.78
N ARG A 136 -42.26 41.18 13.00
CA ARG A 136 -42.79 42.33 12.27
C ARG A 136 -43.04 43.49 13.25
N ARG A 137 -42.56 44.68 12.91
CA ARG A 137 -43.23 45.94 13.16
C ARG A 137 -43.13 46.77 11.89
#